data_AF-A0A1S2Y8F7-F1
#
_entry.id   AF-A0A1S2Y8F7-F1
#
_cell.length_a   1.000
_cell.length_b   1.000
_cell.length_c   1.000
_cell.angle_alpha   90.00
_cell.angle_beta   90.00
_cell.angle_gamma   90.00
#
_symmetry.space_group_name_H-M   'P 1'
#
loop_
_entity.id
_entity.type
_entity.pdbx_description
1 polymer ?
#
loop_
_entity_poly.entity_id
_entity_poly.type
_entity_poly.pdbx_seq_one_letter_code
_entity_poly.pdbx_strand_id
1 'polypeptide(L)'
;MSHSVEQQLSLFRYLIQTRSFGDATLRFLESLLVSKDVKSSIEVRSSLTQLLKSESLSIIRSISAETVHDKLLVLEFFVHAFALVGDLESCLALRYEALIMRELKSASFPSLQVSPVEWLNFVEDAVRNGFHAVAVKACENALSYIGTNDVKKLERNALPENLKATTISEITRLKNFALTSIASRSVQVQATEYLERKTRERQNLDLLYKEKRCPASISFRNGIKRQNMRKLYERQSLQQVHGELHGRHPNSRTNQFLTVTSFL
;
A
#
# COMPACT_ATOMS: atom_id res chain seq x y z
N MET A 1 -28.17 3.92 16.09
CA MET A 1 -28.52 2.49 16.20
C MET A 1 -29.97 2.24 16.60
N SER A 2 -30.71 1.44 15.82
CA SER A 2 -32.03 0.93 16.21
C SER A 2 -31.89 -0.31 17.11
N HIS A 3 -32.84 -0.54 18.02
CA HIS A 3 -32.84 -1.66 18.97
C HIS A 3 -32.64 -3.04 18.31
N SER A 4 -33.11 -3.20 17.07
CA SER A 4 -32.94 -4.43 16.29
C SER A 4 -31.49 -4.72 15.89
N VAL A 5 -30.69 -3.69 15.61
CA VAL A 5 -29.28 -3.86 15.17
C VAL A 5 -28.41 -4.26 16.37
N GLU A 6 -28.66 -3.69 17.54
CA GLU A 6 -27.92 -3.99 18.76
C GLU A 6 -28.13 -5.44 19.22
N GLN A 7 -29.36 -5.95 19.07
CA GLN A 7 -29.68 -7.36 19.31
C GLN A 7 -28.92 -8.29 18.34
N GLN A 8 -28.87 -7.94 17.05
CA GLN A 8 -28.15 -8.71 16.05
C GLN A 8 -26.63 -8.72 16.28
N LEU A 9 -26.05 -7.58 16.66
CA LEU A 9 -24.64 -7.49 17.03
C LEU A 9 -24.32 -8.31 18.30
N SER A 10 -25.23 -8.32 19.27
CA SER A 10 -25.10 -9.14 20.48
C SER A 10 -25.17 -10.64 20.16
N LEU A 11 -26.06 -11.04 19.26
CA LEU A 11 -26.13 -12.42 18.77
C LEU A 11 -24.85 -12.80 18.03
N PHE A 12 -24.33 -11.93 17.16
CA PHE A 12 -23.08 -12.18 16.45
C PHE A 12 -21.90 -12.37 17.42
N ARG A 13 -21.81 -11.49 18.43
CA ARG A 13 -20.82 -11.63 19.51
C ARG A 13 -20.95 -12.99 20.21
N TYR A 14 -22.16 -13.39 20.57
CA TYR A 14 -22.41 -14.68 21.21
C TYR A 14 -21.95 -15.85 20.34
N LEU A 15 -22.21 -15.83 19.03
CA LEU A 15 -21.74 -16.85 18.09
C LEU A 15 -20.21 -16.94 18.04
N ILE A 16 -19.51 -15.80 18.03
CA ILE A 16 -18.04 -15.78 18.07
C ILE A 16 -17.52 -16.32 19.40
N GLN A 17 -18.10 -15.91 20.52
CA GLN A 17 -17.67 -16.31 21.86
C GLN A 17 -17.91 -17.79 22.14
N THR A 18 -18.97 -18.36 21.57
CA THR A 18 -19.25 -19.80 21.59
C THR A 18 -18.47 -20.58 20.54
N ARG A 19 -17.54 -19.93 19.81
CA ARG A 19 -16.66 -20.52 18.80
C ARG A 19 -17.42 -21.17 17.65
N SER A 20 -18.56 -20.60 17.29
CA SER A 20 -19.33 -21.01 16.11
C SER A 20 -18.68 -20.47 14.83
N PHE A 21 -17.51 -21.00 14.48
CA PHE A 21 -16.69 -20.60 13.33
C PHE A 21 -17.03 -21.43 12.10
N GLY A 22 -18.09 -21.04 11.39
CA GLY A 22 -18.48 -21.71 10.15
C GLY A 22 -19.27 -20.82 9.21
N ASP A 23 -19.61 -21.37 8.05
CA ASP A 23 -20.30 -20.66 6.97
C ASP A 23 -21.63 -20.03 7.40
N ALA A 24 -22.37 -20.66 8.31
CA ALA A 24 -23.63 -20.12 8.81
C ALA A 24 -23.41 -18.77 9.51
N THR A 25 -22.34 -18.65 10.29
CA THR A 25 -21.96 -17.43 11.00
C THR A 25 -21.45 -16.36 10.02
N LEU A 26 -20.72 -16.75 8.97
CA LEU A 26 -20.29 -15.83 7.91
C LEU A 26 -21.48 -15.28 7.10
N ARG A 27 -22.42 -16.14 6.70
CA ARG A 27 -23.66 -15.71 6.02
C ARG A 27 -24.51 -14.80 6.91
N PHE A 28 -24.53 -15.09 8.21
CA PHE A 28 -25.19 -14.19 9.16
C PHE A 28 -24.51 -12.82 9.17
N LEU A 29 -23.18 -12.76 9.24
CA LEU A 29 -22.42 -11.50 9.11
C LEU A 29 -22.73 -10.76 7.80
N GLU A 30 -22.76 -11.44 6.66
CA GLU A 30 -23.14 -10.86 5.36
C GLU A 30 -24.54 -10.23 5.41
N SER A 31 -25.50 -10.91 6.04
CA SER A 31 -26.86 -10.39 6.17
C SER A 31 -26.93 -9.09 6.98
N LEU A 32 -26.03 -8.90 7.96
CA LEU A 32 -25.95 -7.67 8.76
C LEU A 32 -25.39 -6.49 7.96
N LEU A 33 -24.62 -6.77 6.91
CA LEU A 33 -24.03 -5.74 6.04
C LEU A 33 -25.04 -5.15 5.05
N VAL A 34 -26.20 -5.78 4.88
CA VAL A 34 -27.28 -5.28 4.01
C VAL A 34 -28.01 -4.14 4.69
N SER A 35 -27.82 -2.91 4.21
CA SER A 35 -28.51 -1.72 4.71
C SER A 35 -29.30 -1.00 3.61
N LYS A 36 -30.33 -0.25 4.01
CA LYS A 36 -31.18 0.53 3.09
C LYS A 36 -30.53 1.84 2.64
N ASP A 37 -29.69 2.42 3.48
CA ASP A 37 -28.99 3.68 3.21
C ASP A 37 -27.50 3.59 3.54
N VAL A 38 -26.72 4.47 2.91
CA VAL A 38 -25.25 4.50 3.00
C VAL A 38 -24.77 4.84 4.41
N LYS A 39 -25.46 5.74 5.12
CA LYS A 39 -25.05 6.16 6.46
C LYS A 39 -25.17 5.01 7.45
N SER A 40 -26.30 4.30 7.42
CA SER A 40 -26.50 3.09 8.21
C SER A 40 -25.50 1.99 7.82
N SER A 41 -25.17 1.85 6.53
CA SER A 41 -24.15 0.89 6.06
C SER A 41 -22.79 1.13 6.73
N ILE A 42 -22.34 2.39 6.72
CA ILE A 42 -21.06 2.79 7.29
C ILE A 42 -21.07 2.60 8.82
N GLU A 43 -22.16 2.96 9.49
CA GLU A 43 -22.31 2.80 10.94
C GLU A 43 -22.22 1.32 11.33
N VAL A 44 -22.98 0.45 10.66
CA VAL A 44 -23.01 -0.99 10.93
C VAL A 44 -21.65 -1.64 10.62
N ARG A 45 -21.03 -1.31 9.48
CA ARG A 45 -19.69 -1.80 9.14
C ARG A 45 -18.66 -1.39 10.19
N SER A 46 -18.68 -0.14 10.63
CA SER A 46 -17.76 0.34 11.67
C SER A 46 -17.92 -0.45 12.97
N SER A 47 -19.16 -0.64 13.44
CA SER A 47 -19.45 -1.41 14.65
C SER A 47 -19.06 -2.88 14.53
N LEU A 48 -19.32 -3.52 13.39
CA LEU A 48 -18.91 -4.90 13.12
C LEU A 48 -17.39 -5.03 13.07
N THR A 49 -16.69 -4.11 12.40
CA THR A 49 -15.23 -4.10 12.35
C THR A 49 -14.64 -3.96 13.75
N GLN A 50 -15.16 -3.05 14.58
CA GLN A 50 -14.67 -2.89 15.95
C GLN A 50 -14.92 -4.14 16.80
N LEU A 51 -16.10 -4.76 16.68
CA LEU A 51 -16.43 -6.01 17.36
C LEU A 51 -15.50 -7.14 16.91
N LEU A 52 -15.31 -7.32 15.60
CA LEU A 52 -14.40 -8.33 15.06
C LEU A 52 -12.96 -8.11 15.56
N LYS A 53 -12.46 -6.87 15.59
CA LYS A 53 -11.13 -6.57 16.15
C LYS A 53 -11.02 -6.96 17.61
N SER A 54 -12.02 -6.64 18.44
CA SER A 54 -11.97 -6.98 19.87
C SER A 54 -12.09 -8.48 20.11
N GLU A 55 -13.05 -9.14 19.47
CA GLU A 55 -13.30 -10.57 19.69
C GLU A 55 -12.19 -11.43 19.09
N SER A 56 -11.71 -11.12 17.88
CA SER A 56 -10.60 -11.87 17.25
C SER A 56 -9.34 -11.85 18.12
N LEU A 57 -8.96 -10.68 18.65
CA LEU A 57 -7.80 -10.56 19.53
C LEU A 57 -7.97 -11.39 20.81
N SER A 58 -9.16 -11.39 21.40
CA SER A 58 -9.49 -12.20 22.59
C SER A 58 -9.38 -13.69 22.28
N ILE A 59 -10.00 -14.14 21.19
CA ILE A 59 -10.01 -15.54 20.78
C ILE A 59 -8.60 -16.01 20.43
N ILE A 60 -7.83 -15.27 19.63
CA ILE A 60 -6.46 -15.62 19.24
C ILE A 60 -5.56 -15.84 20.47
N ARG A 61 -5.73 -15.02 21.52
CA ARG A 61 -5.00 -15.22 22.79
C ARG A 61 -5.44 -16.50 23.51
N SER A 62 -6.75 -16.77 23.52
CA SER A 62 -7.32 -17.94 24.20
C SER A 62 -6.90 -19.27 23.55
N ILE A 63 -6.72 -19.31 22.23
CA ILE A 63 -6.38 -20.54 21.49
C ILE A 63 -4.88 -20.80 21.43
N SER A 64 -4.05 -20.04 22.16
CA SER A 64 -2.58 -20.16 22.10
C SER A 64 -2.04 -21.56 22.43
N ALA A 65 -2.73 -22.32 23.27
CA ALA A 65 -2.40 -23.70 23.63
C ALA A 65 -3.01 -24.77 22.72
N GLU A 66 -3.90 -24.40 21.80
CA GLU A 66 -4.61 -25.35 20.93
C GLU A 66 -3.72 -25.88 19.80
N THR A 67 -4.24 -26.87 19.07
CA THR A 67 -3.49 -27.48 17.95
C THR A 67 -3.27 -26.47 16.82
N VAL A 68 -2.28 -26.74 15.97
CA VAL A 68 -2.02 -25.90 14.78
C VAL A 68 -3.24 -25.91 13.85
N HIS A 69 -3.94 -27.04 13.73
CA HIS A 69 -5.12 -27.16 12.89
C HIS A 69 -6.26 -26.26 13.39
N ASP A 70 -6.57 -26.32 14.69
CA ASP A 70 -7.64 -25.50 15.28
C ASP A 70 -7.33 -24.00 15.14
N LYS A 71 -6.07 -23.62 15.38
CA LYS A 71 -5.61 -22.24 15.17
C LYS A 71 -5.82 -21.77 13.73
N LEU A 72 -5.49 -22.60 12.74
CA LEU A 72 -5.66 -22.25 11.34
C LEU A 72 -7.13 -22.10 10.95
N LEU A 73 -8.02 -22.95 11.46
CA LEU A 73 -9.47 -22.81 11.24
C LEU A 73 -10.02 -21.50 11.81
N VAL A 74 -9.58 -21.12 13.01
CA VAL A 74 -9.98 -19.85 13.62
C VAL A 74 -9.47 -18.66 12.82
N LEU A 75 -8.20 -18.69 12.39
CA LEU A 75 -7.61 -17.64 11.55
C LEU A 75 -8.34 -17.53 10.22
N GLU A 76 -8.64 -18.66 9.56
CA GLU A 76 -9.38 -18.70 8.30
C GLU A 76 -10.76 -18.05 8.45
N PHE A 77 -11.51 -18.38 9.50
CA PHE A 77 -12.80 -17.74 9.77
C PHE A 77 -12.66 -16.21 9.88
N PHE A 78 -11.71 -15.71 10.67
CA PHE A 78 -11.55 -14.27 10.86
C PHE A 78 -11.03 -13.56 9.61
N VAL A 79 -10.18 -14.21 8.81
CA VAL A 79 -9.77 -13.69 7.50
C VAL A 79 -10.99 -13.41 6.62
N HIS A 80 -11.91 -14.38 6.52
CA HIS A 80 -13.14 -14.20 5.75
C HIS A 80 -14.05 -13.12 6.37
N ALA A 81 -14.22 -13.12 7.69
CA ALA A 81 -15.02 -12.11 8.38
C ALA A 81 -14.49 -10.68 8.15
N PHE A 82 -13.17 -10.47 8.24
CA PHE A 82 -12.55 -9.17 7.97
C PHE A 82 -12.65 -8.76 6.50
N ALA A 83 -12.54 -9.71 5.58
CA ALA A 83 -12.76 -9.43 4.16
C ALA A 83 -14.19 -8.93 3.90
N LEU A 84 -15.21 -9.55 4.51
CA LEU A 84 -16.61 -9.14 4.37
C LEU A 84 -16.87 -7.71 4.89
N VAL A 85 -16.35 -7.38 6.07
CA VAL A 85 -16.45 -6.01 6.62
C VAL A 85 -15.47 -5.03 5.97
N GLY A 86 -14.68 -5.48 4.99
CA GLY A 86 -13.69 -4.71 4.23
C GLY A 86 -12.56 -4.11 5.06
N ASP A 87 -12.21 -4.74 6.18
CA ASP A 87 -11.04 -4.37 6.97
C ASP A 87 -9.80 -5.11 6.43
N LEU A 88 -9.24 -4.55 5.35
CA LEU A 88 -8.12 -5.14 4.63
C LEU A 88 -6.86 -5.30 5.49
N GLU A 89 -6.64 -4.39 6.45
CA GLU A 89 -5.47 -4.45 7.33
C GLU A 89 -5.52 -5.70 8.22
N SER A 90 -6.63 -5.90 8.94
CA SER A 90 -6.80 -7.08 9.79
C SER A 90 -6.84 -8.37 8.97
N CYS A 91 -7.48 -8.34 7.80
CA CYS A 91 -7.52 -9.48 6.89
C CYS A 91 -6.12 -9.91 6.44
N LEU A 92 -5.30 -8.97 5.94
CA LEU A 92 -3.94 -9.26 5.49
C LEU A 92 -3.02 -9.64 6.66
N ALA A 93 -3.19 -9.03 7.83
CA ALA A 93 -2.45 -9.41 9.03
C ALA A 93 -2.70 -10.89 9.40
N LEU A 94 -3.96 -11.31 9.48
CA LEU A 94 -4.27 -12.70 9.82
C LEU A 94 -3.89 -13.69 8.72
N ARG A 95 -4.04 -13.33 7.44
CA ARG A 95 -3.53 -14.14 6.32
C ARG A 95 -2.01 -14.35 6.44
N TYR A 96 -1.27 -13.29 6.74
CA TYR A 96 0.18 -13.37 6.92
C TYR A 96 0.56 -14.29 8.09
N GLU A 97 -0.08 -14.12 9.26
CA GLU A 97 0.15 -14.96 10.43
C GLU A 97 -0.16 -16.43 10.16
N ALA A 98 -1.23 -16.73 9.41
CA ALA A 98 -1.57 -18.09 9.01
C ALA A 98 -0.49 -18.72 8.11
N LEU A 99 0.04 -17.97 7.13
CA LEU A 99 1.14 -18.43 6.26
C LEU A 99 2.41 -18.71 7.06
N ILE A 100 2.79 -17.81 7.97
CA ILE A 100 3.96 -17.99 8.84
C ILE A 100 3.78 -19.20 9.76
N MET A 101 2.61 -19.36 10.38
CA MET A 101 2.34 -20.49 11.27
C MET A 101 2.43 -21.83 10.52
N ARG A 102 1.87 -21.90 9.32
CA ARG A 102 1.96 -23.05 8.43
C ARG A 102 3.41 -23.38 8.09
N GLU A 103 4.18 -22.37 7.72
CA GLU A 103 5.58 -22.56 7.33
C GLU A 103 6.46 -22.99 8.50
N LEU A 104 6.29 -22.40 9.69
CA LEU A 104 7.01 -22.83 10.90
C LEU A 104 6.71 -24.28 11.30
N LYS A 105 5.58 -24.83 10.85
CA LYS A 105 5.14 -26.19 11.15
C LYS A 105 5.34 -27.16 9.99
N SER A 106 5.78 -26.68 8.82
CA SER A 106 5.98 -27.48 7.60
C SER A 106 7.02 -28.59 7.79
N ALA A 107 8.05 -28.35 8.61
CA ALA A 107 9.08 -29.33 8.94
C ALA A 107 8.52 -30.59 9.63
N SER A 108 7.50 -30.42 10.49
CA SER A 108 6.82 -31.52 11.18
C SER A 108 5.63 -32.06 10.39
N PHE A 109 4.96 -31.20 9.60
CA PHE A 109 3.77 -31.51 8.84
C PHE A 109 3.91 -30.99 7.40
N PRO A 110 4.44 -31.80 6.47
CA PRO A 110 4.67 -31.35 5.10
C PRO A 110 3.43 -30.83 4.37
N SER A 111 2.23 -31.27 4.76
CA SER A 111 0.96 -30.77 4.23
C SER A 111 0.70 -29.28 4.54
N LEU A 112 1.39 -28.72 5.53
CA LEU A 112 1.28 -27.30 5.88
C LEU A 112 2.23 -26.41 5.09
N GLN A 113 3.15 -26.97 4.30
CA GLN A 113 4.08 -26.17 3.49
C GLN A 113 3.33 -25.13 2.66
N VAL A 114 3.81 -23.90 2.68
CA VAL A 114 3.24 -22.81 1.89
C VAL A 114 3.89 -22.82 0.52
N SER A 115 3.08 -22.91 -0.53
CA SER A 115 3.60 -22.91 -1.90
C SER A 115 4.15 -21.53 -2.30
N PRO A 116 5.11 -21.47 -3.25
CA PRO A 116 5.60 -20.21 -3.80
C PRO A 116 4.48 -19.34 -4.39
N VAL A 117 3.45 -19.96 -4.95
CA VAL A 117 2.28 -19.29 -5.54
C VAL A 117 1.40 -18.65 -4.46
N GLU A 118 1.18 -19.33 -3.33
CA GLU A 118 0.44 -18.74 -2.19
C GLU A 118 1.15 -17.49 -1.66
N TRP A 119 2.49 -17.54 -1.54
CA TRP A 119 3.29 -16.38 -1.16
C TRP A 119 3.17 -15.24 -2.19
N LEU A 120 3.29 -15.55 -3.48
CA LEU A 120 3.15 -14.55 -4.54
C LEU A 120 1.79 -13.87 -4.49
N ASN A 121 0.70 -14.64 -4.41
CA ASN A 121 -0.67 -14.11 -4.31
C ASN A 121 -0.83 -13.17 -3.11
N PHE A 122 -0.29 -13.55 -1.94
CA PHE A 122 -0.32 -12.70 -0.76
C PHE A 122 0.43 -11.38 -0.98
N VAL A 123 1.64 -11.45 -1.55
CA VAL A 123 2.48 -10.27 -1.82
C VAL A 123 1.79 -9.34 -2.82
N GLU A 124 1.23 -9.88 -3.90
CA GLU A 124 0.48 -9.09 -4.88
C GLU A 124 -0.70 -8.36 -4.25
N ASP A 125 -1.50 -9.06 -3.44
CA ASP A 125 -2.61 -8.45 -2.69
C ASP A 125 -2.11 -7.34 -1.76
N ALA A 126 -1.04 -7.58 -0.99
CA ALA A 126 -0.50 -6.59 -0.06
C ALA A 126 0.04 -5.36 -0.79
N VAL A 127 0.74 -5.53 -1.91
CA VAL A 127 1.26 -4.43 -2.73
C VAL A 127 0.12 -3.63 -3.37
N ARG A 128 -0.87 -4.30 -3.95
CA ARG A 128 -2.03 -3.68 -4.61
C ARG A 128 -2.82 -2.80 -3.64
N ASN A 129 -2.89 -3.21 -2.38
CA ASN A 129 -3.60 -2.49 -1.33
C ASN A 129 -2.70 -1.50 -0.55
N GLY A 130 -1.46 -1.26 -0.98
CA GLY A 130 -0.57 -0.26 -0.39
C GLY A 130 0.11 -0.67 0.92
N PHE A 131 -0.01 -1.92 1.35
CA PHE A 131 0.63 -2.47 2.56
C PHE A 131 2.08 -2.88 2.30
N HIS A 132 2.89 -1.93 1.81
CA HIS A 132 4.24 -2.20 1.32
C HIS A 132 5.19 -2.78 2.38
N ALA A 133 5.10 -2.35 3.65
CA ALA A 133 5.95 -2.89 4.72
C ALA A 133 5.67 -4.37 5.01
N VAL A 134 4.39 -4.78 4.96
CA VAL A 134 3.98 -6.18 5.12
C VAL A 134 4.42 -6.99 3.90
N ALA A 135 4.23 -6.44 2.69
CA ALA A 135 4.68 -7.07 1.46
C ALA A 135 6.19 -7.38 1.46
N VAL A 136 7.04 -6.44 1.92
CA VAL A 136 8.49 -6.66 2.03
C VAL A 136 8.82 -7.84 2.94
N LYS A 137 8.21 -7.90 4.13
CA LYS A 137 8.42 -9.01 5.08
C LYS A 137 7.96 -10.35 4.50
N ALA A 138 6.82 -10.35 3.79
CA ALA A 138 6.33 -11.56 3.12
C ALA A 138 7.26 -12.01 1.99
N CYS A 139 7.81 -11.09 1.19
CA CYS A 139 8.81 -11.42 0.18
C CYS A 139 10.08 -12.02 0.81
N GLU A 140 10.55 -11.47 1.93
CA GLU A 140 11.74 -11.97 2.62
C GLU A 140 11.56 -13.40 3.12
N ASN A 141 10.41 -13.69 3.73
CA ASN A 141 10.05 -15.04 4.12
C ASN A 141 9.91 -15.95 2.90
N ALA A 142 9.15 -15.55 1.88
CA ALA A 142 8.96 -16.37 0.69
C ALA A 142 10.29 -16.75 0.03
N LEU A 143 11.21 -15.79 -0.14
CA LEU A 143 12.52 -16.04 -0.76
C LEU A 143 13.42 -16.93 0.11
N SER A 144 13.38 -16.80 1.44
CA SER A 144 14.18 -17.66 2.32
C SER A 144 13.73 -19.11 2.25
N TYR A 145 12.42 -19.37 2.20
CA TYR A 145 11.87 -20.72 2.09
C TYR A 145 12.02 -21.31 0.69
N ILE A 146 11.84 -20.51 -0.37
CA ILE A 146 12.05 -20.97 -1.74
C ILE A 146 13.52 -21.35 -1.96
N GLY A 147 14.47 -20.55 -1.46
CA GLY A 147 15.91 -20.79 -1.63
C GLY A 147 16.49 -21.90 -0.74
N THR A 148 15.85 -22.26 0.37
CA THR A 148 16.32 -23.33 1.27
C THR A 148 15.86 -24.74 0.87
N ASN A 149 14.83 -24.84 0.02
CA ASN A 149 14.30 -26.12 -0.47
C ASN A 149 15.22 -26.84 -1.48
N ASP A 150 16.35 -26.26 -1.87
CA ASP A 150 17.34 -26.89 -2.75
C ASP A 150 18.10 -28.05 -2.07
N VAL A 151 18.10 -28.14 -0.74
CA VAL A 151 18.96 -29.11 -0.03
C VAL A 151 18.22 -30.34 0.50
N LYS A 152 16.89 -30.32 0.67
CA LYS A 152 16.17 -31.49 1.24
C LYS A 152 14.74 -31.67 0.70
N LYS A 153 14.54 -32.85 0.09
CA LYS A 153 13.29 -33.61 -0.19
C LYS A 153 12.56 -33.41 -1.52
N LEU A 154 12.93 -34.30 -2.45
CA LEU A 154 12.13 -35.40 -3.01
C LEU A 154 10.72 -35.08 -3.57
N GLU A 155 10.70 -35.00 -4.91
CA GLU A 155 9.72 -35.64 -5.81
C GLU A 155 8.35 -36.00 -5.22
N ARG A 156 7.40 -35.07 -5.35
CA ARG A 156 6.06 -35.44 -5.85
C ARG A 156 5.27 -34.27 -6.43
N ASN A 157 5.52 -33.03 -5.99
CA ASN A 157 4.78 -31.84 -6.41
C ASN A 157 5.70 -30.63 -6.70
N ALA A 158 6.92 -30.88 -7.18
CA ALA A 158 7.86 -29.80 -7.47
C ALA A 158 7.29 -28.95 -8.62
N LEU A 159 7.00 -27.68 -8.34
CA LEU A 159 6.76 -26.68 -9.36
C LEU A 159 7.90 -26.76 -10.39
N PRO A 160 7.61 -26.80 -11.70
CA PRO A 160 8.66 -26.86 -12.71
C PRO A 160 9.71 -25.77 -12.47
N GLU A 161 10.99 -26.08 -12.62
CA GLU A 161 12.10 -25.17 -12.26
C GLU A 161 11.99 -23.79 -12.94
N ASN A 162 11.45 -23.74 -14.17
CA ASN A 162 11.13 -22.50 -14.86
C ASN A 162 10.05 -21.67 -14.13
N LEU A 163 8.96 -22.31 -13.66
CA LEU A 163 7.92 -21.62 -12.88
C LEU A 163 8.42 -21.17 -11.51
N LYS A 164 9.32 -21.93 -10.86
CA LYS A 164 9.99 -21.48 -9.63
C LYS A 164 10.82 -20.24 -9.88
N ALA A 165 11.67 -20.24 -10.91
CA ALA A 165 12.49 -19.09 -11.29
C ALA A 165 11.63 -17.86 -11.59
N THR A 166 10.52 -18.01 -12.34
CA THR A 166 9.57 -16.93 -12.61
C THR A 166 8.91 -16.40 -11.33
N THR A 167 8.52 -17.29 -10.41
CA THR A 167 7.92 -16.87 -9.13
C THR A 167 8.92 -16.09 -8.28
N ILE A 168 10.18 -16.55 -8.21
CA ILE A 168 11.26 -15.85 -7.49
C ILE A 168 11.51 -14.47 -8.10
N SER A 169 11.56 -14.35 -9.43
CA SER A 169 11.78 -13.07 -10.09
C SER A 169 10.64 -12.09 -9.81
N GLU A 170 9.39 -12.56 -9.81
CA GLU A 170 8.23 -11.71 -9.52
C GLU A 170 8.19 -11.28 -8.05
N ILE A 171 8.44 -12.18 -7.09
CA ILE A 171 8.52 -11.84 -5.67
C ILE A 171 9.64 -10.81 -5.43
N THR A 172 10.78 -10.96 -6.11
CA THR A 172 11.90 -10.01 -6.03
C THR A 172 11.53 -8.65 -6.62
N ARG A 173 10.86 -8.62 -7.77
CA ARG A 173 10.36 -7.39 -8.40
C ARG A 173 9.39 -6.66 -7.48
N LEU A 174 8.43 -7.37 -6.89
CA LEU A 174 7.45 -6.82 -5.95
C LEU A 174 8.10 -6.32 -4.66
N LYS A 175 9.12 -7.02 -4.14
CA LYS A 175 9.92 -6.55 -2.99
C LYS A 175 10.57 -5.21 -3.29
N ASN A 176 11.26 -5.10 -4.43
CA ASN A 176 11.93 -3.87 -4.84
C ASN A 176 10.94 -2.72 -5.02
N PHE A 177 9.81 -2.98 -5.67
CA PHE A 177 8.72 -2.01 -5.81
C PHE A 177 8.23 -1.51 -4.44
N ALA A 178 7.93 -2.43 -3.51
CA ALA A 178 7.45 -2.07 -2.18
C ALA A 178 8.49 -1.25 -1.40
N LEU A 179 9.78 -1.59 -1.48
CA LEU A 179 10.88 -0.82 -0.88
C LEU A 179 10.96 0.60 -1.45
N THR A 180 10.87 0.76 -2.78
CA THR A 180 10.87 2.07 -3.42
C THR A 180 9.67 2.91 -2.99
N SER A 181 8.48 2.30 -2.89
CA SER A 181 7.27 2.99 -2.42
C SER A 181 7.39 3.47 -0.97
N ILE A 182 7.97 2.66 -0.08
CA ILE A 182 8.25 3.06 1.31
C ILE A 182 9.23 4.24 1.35
N ALA A 183 10.33 4.15 0.60
CA ALA A 183 11.33 5.21 0.54
C ALA A 183 10.75 6.52 0.00
N SER A 184 9.96 6.46 -1.07
CA SER A 184 9.29 7.62 -1.66
C SER A 184 8.32 8.28 -0.67
N ARG A 185 7.51 7.48 0.03
CA ARG A 185 6.58 7.98 1.05
C ARG A 185 7.30 8.68 2.20
N SER A 186 8.44 8.15 2.64
CA SER A 186 9.29 8.79 3.66
C SER A 186 9.76 10.18 3.22
N VAL A 187 10.24 10.30 1.98
CA VAL A 187 10.65 11.59 1.40
C VAL A 187 9.47 12.58 1.32
N GLN A 188 8.29 12.11 0.92
CA GLN A 188 7.08 12.94 0.88
C GLN A 188 6.71 13.46 2.28
N VAL A 189 6.71 12.59 3.29
CA VAL A 189 6.43 12.98 4.68
C VAL A 189 7.43 14.04 5.16
N GLN A 190 8.72 13.82 4.94
CA GLN A 190 9.76 14.79 5.31
C GLN A 190 9.59 16.15 4.60
N ALA A 191 9.22 16.13 3.32
CA ALA A 191 8.93 17.35 2.57
C ALA A 191 7.70 18.10 3.11
N THR A 192 6.63 17.38 3.46
CA THR A 192 5.43 17.98 4.06
C THR A 192 5.74 18.61 5.42
N GLU A 193 6.47 17.91 6.29
CA GLU A 193 6.89 18.44 7.60
C GLU A 193 7.76 19.70 7.47
N TYR A 194 8.66 19.71 6.48
CA TYR A 194 9.49 20.88 6.17
C TYR A 194 8.63 22.07 5.73
N LEU A 195 7.67 21.86 4.83
CA LEU A 195 6.77 22.91 4.35
C LEU A 195 5.89 23.47 5.47
N GLU A 196 5.35 22.61 6.34
CA GLU A 196 4.60 23.05 7.51
C GLU A 196 5.47 23.87 8.48
N ARG A 197 6.69 23.40 8.75
CA ARG A 197 7.65 24.14 9.59
C ARG A 197 7.94 25.52 9.02
N LYS A 198 8.20 25.61 7.71
CA LYS A 198 8.41 26.89 7.01
C LYS A 198 7.19 27.80 7.07
N THR A 199 5.98 27.24 7.05
CA THR A 199 4.73 27.99 7.15
C THR A 199 4.55 28.54 8.57
N ARG A 200 4.79 27.74 9.60
CA ARG A 200 4.77 28.16 11.02
C ARG A 200 5.83 29.24 11.31
N GLU A 201 7.05 29.08 10.78
CA GLU A 201 8.11 30.11 10.89
C GLU A 201 7.68 31.46 10.27
N ARG A 202 7.02 31.44 9.11
CA ARG A 202 6.50 32.67 8.47
C ARG A 202 5.39 33.32 9.29
N GLN A 203 4.46 32.53 9.82
CA GLN A 203 3.36 33.03 10.68
C GLN A 203 3.89 33.65 11.98
N ASN A 204 4.89 33.03 12.61
CA ASN A 204 5.55 33.57 13.81
C ASN A 204 6.32 34.86 13.53
N LEU A 205 6.97 34.96 12.36
CA LEU A 205 7.60 36.21 11.93
C LEU A 205 6.57 37.33 11.73
N ASP A 206 5.41 37.05 11.14
CA ASP A 206 4.34 38.05 10.96
C ASP A 206 3.71 38.51 12.28
N LEU A 207 3.66 37.65 13.31
CA LEU A 207 3.20 38.02 14.66
C LEU A 207 4.23 38.85 15.44
N LEU A 208 5.52 38.56 15.28
CA LEU A 208 6.61 39.31 15.92
C LEU A 208 6.84 40.68 15.24
N TYR A 209 6.47 40.83 13.96
CA TYR A 209 6.63 42.05 13.17
C TYR A 209 5.46 43.06 13.30
N LYS A 210 4.87 43.17 14.50
CA LYS A 210 4.04 44.33 14.89
C LYS A 210 4.84 45.49 15.48
N GLU A 211 6.17 45.44 15.42
CA GLU A 211 7.05 46.54 15.79
C GLU A 211 7.31 47.48 14.59
N LYS A 212 7.42 48.79 14.85
CA LYS A 212 7.45 49.88 13.86
C LYS A 212 8.39 49.56 12.68
N ARG A 213 7.78 49.35 11.51
CA ARG A 213 8.47 49.15 10.23
C ARG A 213 9.42 50.29 9.93
N CYS A 214 10.73 50.02 9.88
CA CYS A 214 11.71 50.99 9.42
C CYS A 214 11.67 51.08 7.87
N PRO A 215 11.27 52.22 7.26
CA PRO A 215 11.04 52.33 5.82
C PRO A 215 12.28 51.98 4.99
N ALA A 216 13.48 52.27 5.51
CA ALA A 216 14.75 51.94 4.87
C ALA A 216 14.95 50.41 4.69
N SER A 217 14.54 49.61 5.67
CA SER A 217 14.66 48.14 5.63
C SER A 217 13.75 47.52 4.57
N ILE A 218 12.54 48.08 4.40
CA ILE A 218 11.60 47.65 3.36
C ILE A 218 12.13 47.98 1.97
N SER A 219 12.64 49.20 1.78
CA SER A 219 13.22 49.63 0.50
C SER A 219 14.44 48.79 0.11
N PHE A 220 15.31 48.46 1.07
CA PHE A 220 16.45 47.57 0.84
C PHE A 220 16.01 46.16 0.43
N ARG A 221 15.11 45.54 1.19
CA ARG A 221 14.57 44.20 0.87
C ARG A 221 13.87 44.18 -0.49
N ASN A 222 13.12 45.22 -0.82
CA ASN A 222 12.47 45.36 -2.13
C ASN A 222 13.49 45.60 -3.25
N GLY A 223 14.59 46.29 -2.98
CA GLY A 223 15.73 46.42 -3.88
C GLY A 223 16.34 45.05 -4.22
N ILE A 224 16.66 44.25 -3.20
CA ILE A 224 17.18 42.89 -3.38
C ILE A 224 16.20 42.00 -4.15
N LYS A 225 14.90 42.03 -3.82
CA LYS A 225 13.88 41.26 -4.57
C LYS A 225 13.83 41.66 -6.05
N ARG A 226 13.84 42.96 -6.35
CA ARG A 226 13.85 43.46 -7.74
C ARG A 226 15.12 43.03 -8.48
N GLN A 227 16.28 43.10 -7.84
CA GLN A 227 17.54 42.68 -8.44
C GLN A 227 17.57 41.16 -8.71
N ASN A 228 17.07 40.35 -7.77
CA ASN A 228 16.99 38.90 -7.95
C ASN A 228 16.00 38.52 -9.06
N MET A 229 14.87 39.21 -9.17
CA MET A 229 13.94 39.00 -10.31
C MET A 229 14.60 39.32 -11.64
N ARG A 230 15.36 40.44 -11.74
CA ARG A 230 16.09 40.76 -12.98
C ARG A 230 17.10 39.67 -13.34
N LYS A 231 17.91 39.22 -12.38
CA LYS A 231 18.87 38.12 -12.59
C LYS A 231 18.18 36.82 -12.99
N LEU A 232 17.01 36.54 -12.44
CA LEU A 232 16.23 35.35 -12.80
C LEU A 232 15.75 35.44 -14.25
N TYR A 233 15.17 36.58 -14.65
CA TYR A 233 14.74 36.79 -16.03
C TYR A 233 15.91 36.77 -17.02
N GLU A 234 17.06 37.36 -16.66
CA GLU A 234 18.29 37.27 -17.47
C GLU A 234 18.75 35.81 -17.64
N ARG A 235 18.70 34.99 -16.58
CA ARG A 235 19.06 33.58 -16.69
C ARG A 235 18.07 32.79 -17.54
N GLN A 236 16.78 33.08 -17.41
CA GLN A 236 15.72 32.43 -18.19
C GLN A 236 15.78 32.84 -19.67
N SER A 237 16.07 34.12 -19.96
CA SER A 237 16.26 34.59 -21.34
C SER A 237 17.53 34.02 -21.95
N LEU A 238 18.63 33.92 -21.21
CA LEU A 238 19.85 33.25 -21.66
C LEU A 238 19.62 31.76 -21.94
N GLN A 239 18.80 31.07 -21.12
CA GLN A 239 18.40 29.67 -21.38
C GLN A 239 17.52 29.53 -22.64
N GLN A 240 16.63 30.50 -22.91
CA GLN A 240 15.83 30.52 -24.15
C GLN A 240 16.70 30.80 -25.38
N VAL A 241 17.63 31.75 -25.32
CA VAL A 241 18.56 32.05 -26.42
C VAL A 241 19.52 30.89 -26.69
N HIS A 242 19.97 30.17 -25.65
CA HIS A 242 20.76 28.95 -25.84
C HIS A 242 19.94 27.78 -26.44
N GLY A 243 18.63 27.73 -26.17
CA GLY A 243 17.70 26.78 -26.80
C GLY A 243 17.40 27.09 -28.26
N GLU A 244 17.31 28.37 -28.64
CA GLU A 244 17.03 28.79 -30.02
C GLU A 244 18.26 28.67 -30.95
N LEU A 245 19.47 28.85 -30.43
CA LEU A 245 20.71 28.60 -31.20
C LEU A 245 21.00 27.11 -31.44
N HIS A 246 20.36 26.20 -30.69
CA HIS A 246 20.46 24.75 -30.87
C HIS A 246 19.23 24.14 -31.59
N GLY A 247 18.23 24.95 -31.93
CA GLY A 247 16.95 24.51 -32.51
C GLY A 247 16.74 24.82 -34.00
N ARG A 248 17.74 25.34 -34.73
CA ARG A 248 17.60 25.64 -36.17
C ARG A 248 18.36 24.63 -37.04
N HIS A 249 17.82 23.42 -37.13
CA HIS A 249 18.02 22.54 -38.29
C HIS A 249 16.66 22.37 -39.00
N PRO A 250 16.52 22.74 -40.30
CA PRO A 250 15.28 22.55 -41.03
C PRO A 250 15.21 21.12 -41.58
N ASN A 251 14.19 20.36 -41.21
CA ASN A 251 13.76 19.17 -41.96
C ASN A 251 12.39 19.46 -42.59
N SER A 252 12.32 19.72 -43.89
CA SER A 252 12.25 18.73 -44.99
C SER A 252 10.82 18.22 -45.20
N ARG A 253 10.20 18.55 -46.35
CA ARG A 253 9.79 17.58 -47.40
C ARG A 253 8.85 18.15 -48.49
N THR A 254 9.26 17.97 -49.76
CA THR A 254 8.54 17.51 -50.98
C THR A 254 7.07 17.93 -51.20
N ASN A 255 6.58 18.31 -52.40
CA ASN A 255 6.82 17.72 -53.72
C ASN A 255 6.20 18.56 -54.87
N GLN A 256 6.80 18.40 -56.06
CA GLN A 256 6.20 18.36 -57.41
C GLN A 256 5.74 19.61 -58.20
N PHE A 257 6.23 19.60 -59.46
CA PHE A 257 5.61 19.93 -60.76
C PHE A 257 6.15 21.13 -61.57
N LEU A 258 6.44 20.81 -62.86
CA LEU A 258 6.40 21.65 -64.09
C LEU A 258 7.60 22.60 -64.31
N THR A 259 8.33 22.73 -65.45
CA THR A 259 8.21 22.37 -66.90
C THR A 259 9.63 22.63 -67.52
N VAL A 260 10.24 21.76 -68.33
CA VAL A 260 10.48 21.88 -69.81
C VAL A 260 10.73 23.35 -70.27
N THR A 261 11.78 23.84 -70.95
CA THR A 261 12.75 23.31 -71.95
C THR A 261 13.88 24.35 -72.24
N SER A 262 15.04 23.83 -72.68
CA SER A 262 16.01 24.34 -73.70
C SER A 262 16.47 25.80 -73.76
N PHE A 263 17.79 26.02 -73.92
CA PHE A 263 18.40 26.61 -75.12
C PHE A 263 19.94 26.45 -75.09
N LEU A 264 20.46 25.85 -76.19
CA LEU A 264 21.84 25.79 -76.70
C LEU A 264 22.95 25.18 -75.83
#